data_AF-A0A6G3XUD5-F1
#
_entry.id   AF-A0A6G3XUD5-F1
#
_cell.length_a   1.000
_cell.length_b   1.000
_cell.length_c   1.000
_cell.angle_alpha   90.00
_cell.angle_beta   90.00
_cell.angle_gamma   90.00
#
_symmetry.space_group_name_H-M   'P 1'
#
loop_
_entity.id
_entity.type
_entity.pdbx_description
1 polymer ?
#
loop_
_entity_poly.entity_id
_entity_poly.type
_entity_poly.pdbx_seq_one_letter_code
_entity_poly.pdbx_strand_id
1 'polypeptide(L)'
;LQSFEPGSVQRLARLVDTPRIVLLSGPKERPWDFVESGDPRTVADLVKPAGLAWMASFAQGIGPTLDLVIPKDASGRLTTPTTLVRDAHAKGLRLHPYTLRNENSFLPADFRRGTDPNAYGDVFGACAAYLATGIDGIFADHPDTALLAAADFAGR
;
A
#
# COMPACT_ATOMS: atom_id res chain seq x y z
N LEU A 1 -0.44 14.33 5.51
CA LEU A 1 -1.68 13.91 6.21
C LEU A 1 -2.23 12.68 5.52
N GLN A 2 -2.75 11.71 6.26
CA GLN A 2 -3.32 10.48 5.67
C GLN A 2 -4.62 10.08 6.36
N SER A 3 -5.56 9.54 5.59
CA SER A 3 -6.88 9.12 6.08
C SER A 3 -7.43 8.01 5.19
N PHE A 4 -8.18 7.07 5.76
CA PHE A 4 -8.98 6.11 5.00
C PHE A 4 -10.21 6.73 4.35
N GLU A 5 -10.66 7.88 4.85
CA GLU A 5 -11.87 8.57 4.42
C GLU A 5 -11.56 9.63 3.34
N PRO A 6 -11.89 9.41 2.06
CA PRO A 6 -11.61 10.37 1.00
C PRO A 6 -12.30 11.73 1.20
N GLY A 7 -13.51 11.75 1.78
CA GLY A 7 -14.23 12.98 2.12
C GLY A 7 -13.49 13.81 3.17
N SER A 8 -12.85 13.15 4.14
CA SER A 8 -11.95 13.83 5.08
C SER A 8 -10.75 14.45 4.36
N VAL A 9 -10.15 13.73 3.42
CA VAL A 9 -9.03 14.24 2.62
C VAL A 9 -9.45 15.42 1.74
N GLN A 10 -10.61 15.36 1.09
CA GLN A 10 -11.19 16.46 0.31
C GLN A 10 -11.46 17.69 1.16
N ARG A 11 -11.97 17.51 2.38
CA ARG A 11 -12.17 18.61 3.33
C ARG A 11 -10.84 19.24 3.71
N LEU A 12 -9.84 18.44 4.07
CA LEU A 12 -8.51 18.92 4.42
C LEU A 12 -7.81 19.65 3.26
N ALA A 13 -8.05 19.24 2.01
CA ALA A 13 -7.50 19.90 0.83
C ALA A 13 -7.94 21.37 0.68
N ARG A 14 -9.01 21.80 1.39
CA ARG A 14 -9.48 23.19 1.43
C ARG A 14 -8.99 23.97 2.65
N LEU A 15 -8.37 23.28 3.61
CA LEU A 15 -8.02 23.84 4.92
C LEU A 15 -6.51 23.95 5.13
N VAL A 16 -5.71 23.11 4.46
CA VAL A 16 -4.25 23.07 4.62
C VAL A 16 -3.53 22.77 3.31
N ASP A 17 -2.33 23.32 3.15
CA ASP A 17 -1.48 23.11 1.96
C ASP A 17 -0.63 21.83 2.04
N THR A 18 -0.57 21.17 3.20
CA THR A 18 0.23 19.96 3.43
C THR A 18 -0.18 18.81 2.50
N PRO A 19 0.77 18.05 1.90
CA PRO A 19 0.46 16.89 1.09
C PRO A 19 -0.45 15.86 1.78
N ARG A 20 -1.35 15.28 1.00
CA ARG A 20 -2.42 14.40 1.45
C ARG A 20 -2.35 13.04 0.76
N ILE A 21 -2.61 12.00 1.53
CA ILE A 21 -2.60 10.61 1.10
C ILE A 21 -3.96 9.98 1.43
N VAL A 22 -4.55 9.27 0.47
CA VAL A 22 -5.73 8.42 0.72
C VAL A 22 -5.25 7.02 1.06
N LEU A 23 -5.60 6.52 2.24
CA LEU A 23 -5.31 5.15 2.65
C LEU A 23 -6.36 4.18 2.07
N LEU A 24 -5.91 3.02 1.63
CA LEU A 24 -6.78 2.03 0.96
C LEU A 24 -6.60 0.66 1.63
N SER A 25 -7.72 0.11 2.12
CA SER A 25 -7.77 -1.20 2.78
C SER A 25 -7.90 -2.35 1.77
N GLY A 26 -8.49 -3.49 2.15
CA GLY A 26 -8.75 -4.61 1.24
C GLY A 26 -9.68 -4.25 0.07
N PRO A 27 -9.61 -4.95 -1.07
CA PRO A 27 -10.35 -4.58 -2.29
C PRO A 27 -11.88 -4.59 -2.13
N LYS A 28 -12.41 -5.41 -1.22
CA LYS A 28 -13.85 -5.49 -0.93
C LYS A 28 -14.31 -4.47 0.12
N GLU A 29 -13.36 -3.80 0.78
CA GLU A 29 -13.66 -2.79 1.77
C GLU A 29 -14.20 -1.53 1.10
N ARG A 30 -14.92 -0.75 1.88
CA ARG A 30 -15.44 0.56 1.49
C ARG A 30 -15.06 1.57 2.58
N PRO A 31 -14.54 2.75 2.23
CA PRO A 31 -14.37 3.84 3.19
C PRO A 31 -15.65 4.08 4.00
N TRP A 32 -15.52 4.38 5.29
CA TRP A 32 -16.69 4.52 6.14
C TRP A 32 -17.57 5.70 5.72
N ASP A 33 -16.96 6.79 5.25
CA ASP A 33 -17.69 7.95 4.72
C ASP A 33 -18.55 7.61 3.50
N PHE A 34 -18.12 6.66 2.67
CA PHE A 34 -18.90 6.12 1.55
C PHE A 34 -20.05 5.24 2.04
N VAL A 35 -19.85 4.48 3.13
CA VAL A 35 -20.95 3.74 3.78
C VAL A 35 -22.03 4.72 4.25
N GLU A 36 -21.63 5.77 4.97
CA GLU A 36 -22.56 6.77 5.51
C GLU A 36 -23.28 7.55 4.42
N SER A 37 -22.59 7.89 3.32
CA SER A 37 -23.19 8.65 2.21
C SER A 37 -23.95 7.78 1.20
N GLY A 38 -23.91 6.45 1.32
CA GLY A 38 -24.50 5.52 0.36
C GLY A 38 -23.74 5.41 -0.97
N ASP A 39 -22.46 5.81 -1.03
CA ASP A 39 -21.63 5.61 -2.22
C ASP A 39 -21.30 4.12 -2.38
N PRO A 40 -21.54 3.49 -3.54
CA PRO A 40 -21.34 2.06 -3.71
C PRO A 40 -19.89 1.66 -3.99
N ARG A 41 -18.99 2.61 -4.26
CA ARG A 41 -17.62 2.31 -4.68
C ARG A 41 -16.85 1.58 -3.58
N THR A 42 -16.19 0.50 -3.96
CA THR A 42 -15.26 -0.24 -3.11
C THR A 42 -13.82 0.20 -3.37
N VAL A 43 -12.88 -0.24 -2.54
CA VAL A 43 -11.45 -0.06 -2.82
C VAL A 43 -11.06 -0.65 -4.17
N ALA A 44 -11.66 -1.78 -4.59
CA ALA A 44 -11.45 -2.36 -5.92
C ALA A 44 -11.85 -1.41 -7.08
N ASP A 45 -12.76 -0.48 -6.84
CA ASP A 45 -13.11 0.58 -7.80
C ASP A 45 -12.17 1.77 -7.70
N LEU A 46 -11.72 2.11 -6.49
CA LEU A 46 -10.80 3.22 -6.24
C LEU A 46 -9.40 2.97 -6.83
N VAL A 47 -8.92 1.73 -6.86
CA VAL A 47 -7.60 1.37 -7.41
C VAL A 47 -7.58 1.26 -8.95
N LYS A 48 -8.73 1.42 -9.63
CA LYS A 48 -8.80 1.48 -11.10
C LYS A 48 -8.41 2.87 -11.60
N PRO A 49 -8.01 3.03 -12.87
CA PRO A 49 -7.59 4.32 -13.43
C PRO A 49 -8.58 5.49 -13.21
N ALA A 50 -9.90 5.23 -13.22
CA ALA A 50 -10.91 6.24 -12.95
C ALA A 50 -10.95 6.68 -11.47
N GLY A 51 -10.84 5.73 -10.54
CA GLY A 51 -10.75 6.01 -9.11
C GLY A 51 -9.47 6.76 -8.74
N LEU A 52 -8.35 6.37 -9.34
CA LEU A 52 -7.05 7.04 -9.18
C LEU A 52 -7.09 8.47 -9.72
N ALA A 53 -7.69 8.69 -10.90
CA ALA A 53 -7.86 10.05 -11.45
C ALA A 53 -8.73 10.92 -10.54
N TRP A 54 -9.78 10.35 -9.96
CA TRP A 54 -10.61 11.04 -8.99
C TRP A 54 -9.82 11.42 -7.73
N MET A 55 -9.07 10.49 -7.13
CA MET A 55 -8.24 10.78 -5.95
C MET A 55 -7.13 11.81 -6.23
N ALA A 56 -6.52 11.77 -7.42
CA ALA A 56 -5.50 12.73 -7.84
C ALA A 56 -6.02 14.18 -7.91
N SER A 57 -7.34 14.40 -7.98
CA SER A 57 -7.90 15.76 -7.96
C SER A 57 -7.79 16.45 -6.59
N PHE A 58 -7.50 15.71 -5.51
CA PHE A 58 -7.41 16.27 -4.15
C PHE A 58 -6.27 15.72 -3.28
N ALA A 59 -5.63 14.62 -3.68
CA ALA A 59 -4.52 13.98 -2.98
C ALA A 59 -3.25 13.95 -3.83
N GLN A 60 -2.09 13.83 -3.17
CA GLN A 60 -0.76 13.73 -3.79
C GLN A 60 -0.26 12.28 -3.83
N GLY A 61 -0.97 11.35 -3.19
CA GLY A 61 -0.62 9.94 -3.19
C GLY A 61 -1.68 9.06 -2.56
N ILE A 62 -1.40 7.77 -2.58
CA ILE A 62 -2.19 6.72 -1.93
C ILE A 62 -1.30 5.83 -1.07
N GLY A 63 -1.88 5.31 0.01
CA GLY A 63 -1.24 4.32 0.88
C GLY A 63 -2.09 3.06 0.92
N PRO A 64 -1.88 2.11 -0.01
CA PRO A 64 -2.65 0.88 -0.04
C PRO A 64 -2.06 -0.20 0.88
N THR A 65 -2.82 -1.24 1.18
CA THR A 65 -2.21 -2.48 1.72
C THR A 65 -1.21 -3.07 0.72
N LEU A 66 -0.20 -3.78 1.20
CA LEU A 66 0.76 -4.50 0.35
C LEU A 66 0.09 -5.48 -0.63
N ASP A 67 -1.04 -6.08 -0.23
CA ASP A 67 -1.78 -7.05 -1.04
C ASP A 67 -2.48 -6.40 -2.27
N LEU A 68 -2.71 -5.08 -2.26
CA LEU A 68 -3.17 -4.36 -3.46
C LEU A 68 -2.04 -4.11 -4.47
N VAL A 69 -0.79 -4.13 -4.03
CA VAL A 69 0.40 -3.97 -4.88
C VAL A 69 0.78 -5.32 -5.50
N ILE A 70 0.97 -6.34 -4.65
CA ILE A 70 1.25 -7.71 -5.08
C ILE A 70 0.28 -8.65 -4.33
N PRO A 71 -0.73 -9.21 -5.00
CA PRO A 71 -1.69 -10.10 -4.36
C PRO A 71 -1.02 -11.41 -3.92
N LYS A 72 -1.63 -12.07 -2.94
CA LYS A 72 -1.25 -13.41 -2.50
C LYS A 72 -2.21 -14.47 -3.04
N ASP A 73 -1.67 -15.64 -3.35
CA ASP A 73 -2.49 -16.81 -3.68
C ASP A 73 -3.06 -17.49 -2.43
N ALA A 74 -3.79 -18.59 -2.61
CA ALA A 74 -4.39 -19.36 -1.52
C ALA A 74 -3.35 -19.98 -0.56
N SER A 75 -2.09 -20.11 -0.98
CA SER A 75 -0.98 -20.57 -0.14
C SER A 75 -0.25 -19.42 0.58
N GLY A 76 -0.69 -18.19 0.38
CA GLY A 76 -0.09 -16.98 0.96
C GLY A 76 1.17 -16.51 0.25
N ARG A 77 1.47 -17.05 -0.94
CA ARG A 77 2.63 -16.68 -1.75
C ARG A 77 2.32 -15.49 -2.64
N LEU A 78 3.32 -14.64 -2.88
CA LEU A 78 3.15 -13.52 -3.79
C LEU A 78 2.88 -14.01 -5.22
N THR A 79 1.95 -13.33 -5.88
CA THR A 79 1.61 -13.56 -7.29
C THR A 79 2.17 -12.44 -8.16
N THR A 80 1.65 -12.28 -9.38
CA THR A 80 2.04 -11.19 -10.28
C THR A 80 1.63 -9.83 -9.69
N PRO A 81 2.53 -8.82 -9.69
CA PRO A 81 2.17 -7.45 -9.31
C PRO A 81 0.97 -6.92 -10.09
N THR A 82 0.13 -6.13 -9.44
CA THR A 82 -0.98 -5.44 -10.11
C THR A 82 -0.48 -4.27 -10.95
N THR A 83 -1.36 -3.65 -11.72
CA THR A 83 -1.03 -2.41 -12.44
C THR A 83 -1.10 -1.15 -11.59
N LEU A 84 -1.43 -1.28 -10.29
CA LEU A 84 -1.74 -0.14 -9.41
C LEU A 84 -0.62 0.89 -9.36
N VAL A 85 0.64 0.46 -9.22
CA VAL A 85 1.79 1.37 -9.15
C VAL A 85 1.88 2.22 -10.41
N ARG A 86 1.91 1.56 -11.58
CA ARG A 86 1.94 2.22 -12.88
C ARG A 86 0.75 3.16 -13.06
N ASP A 87 -0.46 2.71 -12.76
CA ASP A 87 -1.68 3.48 -13.01
C ASP A 87 -1.78 4.71 -12.11
N ALA A 88 -1.29 4.61 -10.86
CA ALA A 88 -1.26 5.73 -9.95
C ALA A 88 -0.17 6.75 -10.31
N HIS A 89 1.02 6.29 -10.69
CA HIS A 89 2.08 7.16 -11.21
C HIS A 89 1.63 7.91 -12.48
N ALA A 90 0.86 7.26 -13.36
CA ALA A 90 0.25 7.91 -14.53
C ALA A 90 -0.76 9.03 -14.16
N LYS A 91 -1.18 9.12 -12.90
CA LYS A 91 -2.01 10.20 -12.34
C LYS A 91 -1.22 11.14 -11.43
N GLY A 92 0.11 10.99 -11.34
CA GLY A 92 0.98 11.79 -10.49
C GLY A 92 0.85 11.48 -8.99
N LEU A 93 0.24 10.35 -8.63
CA LEU A 93 0.08 9.92 -7.24
C LEU A 93 1.30 9.12 -6.78
N ARG A 94 1.91 9.50 -5.66
CA ARG A 94 2.92 8.69 -4.95
C ARG A 94 2.29 7.48 -4.26
N LEU A 95 3.00 6.37 -4.17
CA LEU A 95 2.56 5.14 -3.49
C LEU A 95 3.43 4.79 -2.30
N HIS A 96 2.82 4.77 -1.11
CA HIS A 96 3.45 4.33 0.13
C HIS A 96 2.63 3.21 0.79
N PRO A 97 2.74 1.95 0.33
CA PRO A 97 1.99 0.84 0.91
C PRO A 97 2.35 0.53 2.35
N TYR A 98 1.44 -0.17 3.04
CA TYR A 98 1.58 -0.61 4.43
C TYR A 98 1.14 -2.08 4.62
N THR A 99 1.65 -2.84 5.58
CA THR A 99 2.77 -2.57 6.50
C THR A 99 3.78 -3.70 6.39
N LEU A 100 5.06 -3.37 6.19
CA LEU A 100 6.15 -4.33 6.24
C LEU A 100 6.50 -4.67 7.69
N ARG A 101 6.52 -5.95 8.01
CA ARG A 101 6.81 -6.49 9.35
C ARG A 101 7.77 -7.65 9.22
N ASN A 102 8.64 -7.81 10.22
CA ASN A 102 9.73 -8.79 10.15
C ASN A 102 9.24 -10.22 10.38
N GLU A 103 8.15 -10.38 11.12
CA GLU A 103 7.67 -11.66 11.64
C GLU A 103 6.98 -12.49 10.56
N ASN A 104 7.22 -13.80 10.60
CA ASN A 104 6.68 -14.78 9.65
C ASN A 104 5.17 -14.66 9.43
N SER A 105 4.39 -14.38 10.49
CA SER A 105 2.93 -14.26 10.40
C SER A 105 2.46 -13.18 9.42
N PHE A 106 3.25 -12.13 9.22
CA PHE A 106 2.89 -11.01 8.35
C PHE A 106 3.52 -11.10 6.96
N LEU A 107 4.61 -11.85 6.83
CA LEU A 107 5.30 -12.04 5.56
C LEU A 107 4.53 -12.97 4.62
N PRO A 108 4.62 -12.73 3.29
CA PRO A 108 4.23 -13.73 2.30
C PRO A 108 4.98 -15.05 2.53
N ALA A 109 4.35 -16.16 2.18
CA ALA A 109 4.89 -17.49 2.45
C ALA A 109 6.27 -17.73 1.82
N ASP A 110 6.57 -17.08 0.69
CA ASP A 110 7.89 -17.12 0.03
C ASP A 110 9.04 -16.63 0.92
N PHE A 111 8.73 -15.76 1.89
CA PHE A 111 9.72 -15.10 2.75
C PHE A 111 9.65 -15.57 4.19
N ARG A 112 8.89 -16.62 4.49
CA ARG A 112 8.86 -17.19 5.85
C ARG A 112 10.07 -18.08 6.08
N ARG A 113 10.65 -18.02 7.29
CA ARG A 113 11.77 -18.87 7.71
C ARG A 113 11.39 -19.69 8.93
N GLY A 114 11.52 -21.01 8.82
CA GLY A 114 11.13 -21.93 9.90
C GLY A 114 9.62 -21.94 10.13
N THR A 115 9.20 -22.34 11.34
CA THR A 115 7.79 -22.58 11.68
C THR A 115 7.26 -21.70 12.81
N ASP A 116 8.12 -20.96 13.52
CA ASP A 116 7.68 -20.03 14.57
C ASP A 116 7.00 -18.80 13.92
N PRO A 117 5.70 -18.57 14.17
CA PRO A 117 4.95 -17.46 13.58
C PRO A 117 5.48 -16.07 13.97
N ASN A 118 6.20 -15.96 15.09
CA ASN A 118 6.73 -14.70 15.61
C ASN A 118 8.22 -14.50 15.32
N ALA A 119 8.91 -15.54 14.82
CA ALA A 119 10.30 -15.40 14.40
C ALA A 119 10.42 -14.53 13.14
N TYR A 120 11.58 -13.91 12.97
CA TYR A 120 11.87 -13.10 11.79
C TYR A 120 12.06 -13.97 10.55
N GLY A 121 11.38 -13.61 9.47
CA GLY A 121 11.56 -14.20 8.15
C GLY A 121 12.59 -13.47 7.31
N ASP A 122 12.50 -13.65 6.00
CA ASP A 122 13.28 -12.95 4.99
C ASP A 122 12.65 -11.61 4.59
N VAL A 123 12.65 -10.66 5.53
CA VAL A 123 12.09 -9.33 5.28
C VAL A 123 12.87 -8.55 4.20
N PHE A 124 14.15 -8.86 3.97
CA PHE A 124 14.94 -8.24 2.90
C PHE A 124 14.45 -8.69 1.53
N GLY A 125 14.21 -10.00 1.36
CA GLY A 125 13.57 -10.54 0.16
C GLY A 125 12.18 -9.95 -0.09
N ALA A 126 11.35 -9.87 0.95
CA ALA A 126 10.02 -9.28 0.84
C ALA A 126 10.07 -7.79 0.46
N CYS A 127 10.91 -7.01 1.14
CA CYS A 127 11.10 -5.59 0.85
C CYS A 127 11.57 -5.37 -0.59
N ALA A 128 12.58 -6.13 -1.04
CA ALA A 128 13.07 -6.06 -2.42
C ALA A 128 11.99 -6.38 -3.45
N ALA A 129 11.14 -7.38 -3.20
CA ALA A 129 10.03 -7.72 -4.09
C ALA A 129 9.03 -6.56 -4.24
N TYR A 130 8.69 -5.88 -3.14
CA TYR A 130 7.81 -4.72 -3.20
C TYR A 130 8.47 -3.49 -3.82
N LEU A 131 9.73 -3.18 -3.47
CA LEU A 131 10.47 -2.05 -4.06
C LEU A 131 10.68 -2.22 -5.56
N ALA A 132 10.88 -3.45 -6.05
CA ALA A 132 11.01 -3.76 -7.47
C ALA A 132 9.74 -3.41 -8.30
N THR A 133 8.58 -3.22 -7.65
CA THR A 133 7.37 -2.76 -8.35
C THR A 133 7.38 -1.26 -8.66
N GLY A 134 8.33 -0.51 -8.08
CA GLY A 134 8.46 0.94 -8.26
C GLY A 134 7.71 1.78 -7.23
N ILE A 135 7.25 1.21 -6.11
CA ILE A 135 6.66 2.00 -5.01
C ILE A 135 7.64 3.08 -4.51
N ASP A 136 7.11 4.21 -4.06
CA ASP A 136 7.91 5.38 -3.69
C ASP A 136 8.46 5.33 -2.26
N GLY A 137 7.95 4.40 -1.45
CA GLY A 137 8.28 4.21 -0.05
C GLY A 137 7.39 3.13 0.55
N ILE A 138 7.63 2.75 1.81
CA ILE A 138 6.87 1.68 2.48
C ILE A 138 6.75 2.00 3.97
N PHE A 139 5.58 1.79 4.55
CA PHE A 139 5.41 1.82 6.00
C PHE A 139 5.91 0.51 6.59
N ALA A 140 6.74 0.59 7.62
CA ALA A 140 7.29 -0.56 8.31
C ALA A 140 7.21 -0.39 9.82
N ASP A 141 6.94 -1.48 10.55
CA ASP A 141 6.96 -1.48 12.02
C ASP A 141 8.38 -1.57 12.58
N HIS A 142 9.34 -2.03 11.76
CA HIS A 142 10.77 -2.12 12.08
C HIS A 142 11.57 -1.19 11.14
N PRO A 143 11.61 0.13 11.42
CA PRO A 143 12.18 1.11 10.49
C PRO A 143 13.70 0.95 10.27
N ASP A 144 14.43 0.48 11.28
CA ASP A 144 15.85 0.13 11.19
C ASP A 144 16.09 -1.00 10.17
N THR A 145 15.26 -2.04 10.23
CA THR A 145 15.33 -3.17 9.30
C THR A 145 14.92 -2.74 7.89
N ALA A 146 13.86 -1.95 7.75
CA ALA A 146 13.41 -1.43 6.47
C ALA A 146 14.45 -0.51 5.81
N LEU A 147 15.16 0.31 6.59
CA LEU A 147 16.26 1.14 6.09
C LEU A 147 17.39 0.28 5.50
N LEU A 148 17.82 -0.76 6.22
CA LEU A 148 18.86 -1.67 5.75
C LEU A 148 18.41 -2.46 4.52
N ALA A 149 17.16 -2.93 4.49
CA ALA A 149 16.61 -3.65 3.34
C ALA A 149 16.49 -2.77 2.09
N ALA A 150 16.11 -1.49 2.24
CA ALA A 150 16.08 -0.54 1.13
C ALA A 150 17.49 -0.22 0.61
N ALA A 151 18.48 -0.10 1.51
CA ALA A 151 19.88 0.10 1.12
C ALA A 151 20.44 -1.13 0.40
N ASP A 152 20.14 -2.35 0.88
CA ASP A 152 20.49 -3.60 0.21
C ASP A 152 19.90 -3.67 -1.20
N PHE A 153 18.60 -3.37 -1.36
CA PHE A 153 17.95 -3.32 -2.67
C PHE A 153 18.60 -2.32 -3.63
N ALA A 154 18.94 -1.12 -3.16
CA ALA A 154 19.56 -0.08 -3.97
C ALA A 154 21.00 -0.42 -4.42
N GLY A 155 21.67 -1.35 -3.73
CA GLY A 155 23.01 -1.82 -4.08
C GLY A 155 23.06 -3.00 -5.06
N ARG A 156 21.90 -3.53 -5.49
CA ARG A 156 21.80 -4.68 -6.42
C ARG A 156 21.91 -4.31 -7.88
#